data_AF-A0A0A1VSR7-F1
#
_entry.id   AF-A0A0A1VSR7-F1
#
_cell.length_a   1.000
_cell.length_b   1.000
_cell.length_c   1.000
_cell.angle_alpha   90.00
_cell.angle_beta   90.00
_cell.angle_gamma   90.00
#
_symmetry.space_group_name_H-M   'P 1'
#
loop_
_entity.id
_entity.type
_entity.pdbx_description
1 polymer ?
#
loop_
_entity_poly.entity_id
_entity_poly.type
_entity_poly.pdbx_seq_one_letter_code
_entity_poly.pdbx_strand_id
1 'polypeptide(L)'
;MTNNVDHDRLFKELISTFFVEFIELFFPEVMNYLDPDSITFLDKEVFTDVTEGEKHESDLVAQVRFRGKESFFLIHVEAQESSRKWFNRRMFTYFARFHEKFVLPIYPIVIFSYSSQKKKQLVSMWSILLILRC
;
A
#
# COMPACT_ATOMS: atom_id res chain seq x y z
N MET A 1 25.53 -21.86 -1.54
CA MET A 1 24.86 -20.64 -2.07
C MET A 1 23.40 -20.73 -1.63
N THR A 2 23.03 -20.09 -0.52
CA THR A 2 21.64 -20.06 -0.08
C THR A 2 20.87 -19.16 -1.05
N ASN A 3 19.96 -19.74 -1.83
CA ASN A 3 18.95 -19.02 -2.59
C ASN A 3 18.11 -18.20 -1.62
N ASN A 4 18.52 -16.96 -1.35
CA ASN A 4 17.74 -16.02 -0.56
C ASN A 4 16.55 -15.61 -1.42
N VAL A 5 15.39 -16.23 -1.16
CA VAL A 5 14.15 -15.87 -1.84
C VAL A 5 13.82 -14.44 -1.45
N ASP A 6 13.78 -13.56 -2.44
CA ASP A 6 13.37 -12.18 -2.28
C ASP A 6 11.85 -12.13 -2.07
N HIS A 7 11.45 -12.35 -0.81
CA HIS A 7 10.06 -12.41 -0.40
C HIS A 7 9.34 -11.08 -0.61
N ASP A 8 10.03 -9.96 -0.47
CA ASP A 8 9.48 -8.62 -0.66
C ASP A 8 9.09 -8.38 -2.12
N ARG A 9 9.98 -8.73 -3.06
CA ARG A 9 9.69 -8.67 -4.49
C ARG A 9 8.55 -9.61 -4.89
N LEU A 10 8.56 -10.85 -4.42
CA LEU A 10 7.50 -11.82 -4.74
C LEU A 10 6.14 -11.38 -4.20
N PHE A 11 6.10 -10.81 -3.00
CA PHE A 11 4.86 -10.33 -2.41
C PHE A 11 4.32 -9.11 -3.17
N LYS A 12 5.20 -8.19 -3.55
CA LYS A 12 4.82 -7.07 -4.41
C LYS A 12 4.26 -7.54 -5.75
N GLU A 13 4.91 -8.51 -6.39
CA GLU A 13 4.47 -9.10 -7.65
C GLU A 13 3.10 -9.78 -7.51
N LEU A 14 2.89 -10.49 -6.40
CA LEU A 14 1.59 -11.10 -6.08
C LEU A 14 0.50 -10.03 -5.96
N ILE A 15 0.72 -8.98 -5.17
CA ILE A 15 -0.27 -7.91 -4.97
C ILE A 15 -0.53 -7.14 -6.27
N SER A 16 0.50 -6.84 -7.07
CA SER A 16 0.28 -6.17 -8.36
C SER A 16 -0.50 -7.03 -9.35
N THR A 17 -0.26 -8.34 -9.35
CA THR A 17 -0.92 -9.28 -10.28
C THR A 17 -2.37 -9.51 -9.90
N PHE A 18 -2.66 -9.60 -8.61
CA PHE A 18 -4.01 -9.92 -8.09
C PHE A 18 -4.60 -8.76 -7.30
N PHE A 19 -4.39 -7.52 -7.74
CA PHE A 19 -4.80 -6.34 -6.97
C PHE A 19 -6.32 -6.27 -6.80
N VAL A 20 -7.09 -6.57 -7.86
CA VAL A 20 -8.56 -6.54 -7.80
C VAL A 20 -9.06 -7.59 -6.81
N GLU A 21 -8.57 -8.82 -6.91
CA GLU A 21 -8.93 -9.93 -6.03
C GLU A 21 -8.49 -9.66 -4.60
N PHE A 22 -7.34 -8.99 -4.40
CA PHE A 22 -6.90 -8.53 -3.10
C PHE A 22 -7.88 -7.50 -2.51
N ILE A 23 -8.29 -6.48 -3.27
CA ILE A 23 -9.26 -5.50 -2.79
C ILE A 23 -10.62 -6.16 -2.54
N GLU A 24 -11.07 -7.07 -3.39
CA GLU A 24 -12.32 -7.80 -3.21
C GLU A 24 -12.30 -8.66 -1.92
N LEU A 25 -11.21 -9.36 -1.67
CA LEU A 25 -11.08 -10.27 -0.54
C LEU A 25 -10.97 -9.52 0.81
N PHE A 26 -10.20 -8.44 0.86
CA PHE A 26 -9.89 -7.74 2.11
C PHE A 26 -10.75 -6.48 2.33
N PHE A 27 -11.26 -5.88 1.26
CA PHE A 27 -12.00 -4.61 1.28
C PHE A 27 -13.23 -4.66 0.34
N PRO A 28 -14.16 -5.61 0.52
CA PRO A 28 -15.30 -5.78 -0.39
C PRO A 28 -16.15 -4.51 -0.53
N GLU A 29 -16.21 -3.65 0.49
CA GLU A 29 -16.93 -2.37 0.40
C GLU A 29 -16.26 -1.36 -0.55
N VAL A 30 -14.93 -1.43 -0.72
CA VAL A 30 -14.16 -0.56 -1.64
C VAL A 30 -14.51 -0.91 -3.09
N MET A 31 -14.79 -2.18 -3.38
CA MET A 31 -15.19 -2.63 -4.72
C MET A 31 -16.44 -1.94 -5.25
N ASN A 32 -17.33 -1.47 -4.37
CA ASN A 32 -18.53 -0.71 -4.78
C ASN A 32 -18.21 0.63 -5.45
N TYR A 33 -16.99 1.13 -5.31
CA TYR A 33 -16.57 2.45 -5.79
C TYR A 33 -15.34 2.41 -6.70
N LEU A 34 -14.65 1.28 -6.76
CA LEU A 34 -13.47 1.06 -7.59
C LEU A 34 -13.90 0.72 -9.01
N ASP A 35 -13.21 1.29 -10.00
CA ASP A 35 -13.29 0.88 -11.40
C ASP A 35 -12.14 -0.10 -11.69
N PRO A 36 -12.37 -1.42 -11.78
CA PRO A 36 -11.31 -2.42 -11.90
C PRO A 36 -10.51 -2.30 -13.20
N ASP A 37 -11.10 -1.74 -14.25
CA ASP A 37 -10.45 -1.62 -15.57
C ASP A 37 -9.54 -0.38 -15.66
N SER A 38 -9.48 0.44 -14.61
CA SER A 38 -8.71 1.69 -14.57
C SER A 38 -7.33 1.56 -13.93
N ILE A 39 -6.96 0.36 -13.45
CA ILE A 39 -5.76 0.18 -12.61
C ILE A 39 -4.49 0.33 -13.44
N THR A 40 -3.62 1.26 -13.01
CA THR A 40 -2.27 1.42 -13.54
C THR A 40 -1.29 1.53 -12.39
N PHE A 41 -0.26 0.68 -12.37
CA PHE A 41 0.80 0.78 -11.35
C PHE A 41 1.84 1.81 -11.76
N LEU A 42 2.24 2.65 -10.81
CA LEU A 42 3.25 3.68 -11.06
C LEU A 42 4.63 3.06 -11.23
N ASP A 43 5.35 3.57 -12.22
CA ASP A 43 6.72 3.18 -12.48
C ASP A 43 7.65 3.50 -11.30
N LYS A 44 8.71 2.70 -11.17
CA LYS A 44 9.68 2.83 -10.08
C LYS A 44 10.31 4.21 -10.01
N GLU A 45 10.52 4.87 -11.15
CA GLU A 45 11.14 6.19 -11.25
C GLU A 45 10.22 7.28 -10.69
N VAL A 46 8.93 7.25 -11.05
CA VAL A 46 7.93 8.21 -10.55
C VAL A 46 7.81 8.12 -9.04
N PHE A 47 7.77 6.90 -8.50
CA PHE A 47 7.73 6.70 -7.05
C PHE A 47 8.99 7.24 -6.36
N THR A 48 10.18 6.93 -6.89
CA THR A 48 11.46 7.32 -6.28
C THR A 48 11.66 8.84 -6.30
N ASP A 49 11.21 9.50 -7.37
CA ASP A 49 11.19 10.95 -7.48
C ASP A 49 10.27 11.58 -6.43
N VAL A 50 9.07 11.01 -6.24
CA VAL A 50 8.13 11.47 -5.20
C VAL A 50 8.67 11.21 -3.80
N THR A 51 9.38 10.11 -3.56
CA THR A 51 9.88 9.77 -2.22
C THR A 51 11.31 10.27 -1.95
N GLU A 52 11.88 11.09 -2.84
CA GLU A 52 13.25 11.62 -2.73
C GLU A 52 14.29 10.52 -2.44
N GLY A 53 14.12 9.34 -3.06
CA GLY A 53 15.04 8.21 -2.88
C GLY A 53 14.80 7.36 -1.62
N GLU A 54 13.89 7.74 -0.72
CA GLU A 54 13.45 6.88 0.38
C GLU A 54 12.50 5.82 -0.19
N LYS A 55 12.97 4.58 -0.39
CA LYS A 55 12.12 3.50 -0.94
C LYS A 55 12.36 2.17 -0.24
N HIS A 56 11.26 1.44 -0.03
CA HIS A 56 11.30 0.02 0.32
C HIS A 56 10.84 -0.82 -0.87
N GLU A 57 11.43 -2.01 -1.05
CA GLU A 57 11.16 -2.87 -2.20
C GLU A 57 9.69 -3.31 -2.29
N SER A 58 9.04 -3.43 -1.14
CA SER A 58 7.66 -3.87 -0.97
C SER A 58 6.61 -2.75 -1.15
N ASP A 59 7.01 -1.51 -1.45
CA ASP A 59 6.10 -0.38 -1.67
C ASP A 59 5.49 -0.44 -3.08
N LEU A 60 4.18 -0.22 -3.19
CA LEU A 60 3.45 -0.20 -4.45
C LEU A 60 2.44 0.96 -4.48
N VAL A 61 2.29 1.60 -5.64
CA VAL A 61 1.26 2.63 -5.87
C VAL A 61 0.45 2.25 -7.08
N ALA A 62 -0.85 2.09 -6.89
CA ALA A 62 -1.82 1.92 -7.96
C ALA A 62 -2.55 3.24 -8.19
N GLN A 63 -2.50 3.77 -9.40
CA GLN A 63 -3.46 4.77 -9.87
C GLN A 63 -4.73 4.03 -10.30
N VAL A 64 -5.87 4.49 -9.79
CA VAL A 64 -7.17 3.91 -10.07
C VAL A 64 -8.21 5.01 -10.15
N ARG A 65 -9.32 4.75 -10.83
CA ARG A 65 -10.53 5.54 -10.70
C ARG A 65 -11.36 5.02 -9.55
N PHE A 66 -11.57 5.87 -8.55
CA PHE A 66 -12.32 5.57 -7.35
C PHE A 66 -13.35 6.66 -7.11
N ARG A 67 -14.63 6.28 -6.91
CA ARG A 67 -15.75 7.23 -6.79
C ARG A 67 -15.84 8.21 -7.97
N GLY A 68 -15.52 7.74 -9.18
CA GLY A 68 -15.55 8.53 -10.40
C GLY A 68 -14.42 9.55 -10.56
N LYS A 69 -13.36 9.49 -9.74
CA LYS A 69 -12.20 10.37 -9.84
C LYS A 69 -10.90 9.57 -9.88
N GLU A 70 -9.91 10.08 -10.59
CA GLU A 70 -8.53 9.57 -10.50
C GLU A 70 -8.04 9.67 -9.06
N SER A 71 -7.37 8.62 -8.57
CA SER A 71 -6.92 8.49 -7.18
C SER A 71 -5.72 7.54 -7.10
N PHE A 72 -4.97 7.61 -6.02
CA PHE A 72 -3.89 6.67 -5.73
C PHE A 72 -4.23 5.76 -4.55
N PHE A 73 -3.89 4.49 -4.68
CA PHE A 73 -3.83 3.54 -3.58
C PHE A 73 -2.35 3.29 -3.28
N LEU A 74 -1.89 3.80 -2.14
CA LEU A 74 -0.51 3.66 -1.67
C LEU A 74 -0.43 2.42 -0.77
N ILE A 75 0.08 1.32 -1.31
CA ILE A 75 0.19 0.04 -0.61
C ILE A 75 1.61 -0.11 -0.07
N HIS A 76 1.71 -0.22 1.26
CA HIS A 76 2.95 -0.48 1.95
C HIS A 76 2.90 -1.85 2.62
N VAL A 77 3.89 -2.69 2.36
CA VAL A 77 4.00 -4.01 2.99
C VAL A 77 5.21 -3.99 3.93
N GLU A 78 4.97 -4.30 5.19
CA GLU A 78 5.99 -4.27 6.23
C GLU A 78 6.16 -5.67 6.84
N ALA A 79 7.35 -6.24 6.68
CA ALA A 79 7.63 -7.62 7.09
C ALA A 79 8.24 -7.75 8.50
N GLN A 80 8.68 -6.66 9.14
CA GLN A 80 9.42 -6.72 10.41
C GLN A 80 8.97 -5.66 11.44
N GLU A 81 9.16 -5.96 12.74
CA GLU A 81 8.75 -5.07 13.84
C GLU A 81 9.71 -3.87 14.06
N SER A 82 10.96 -3.95 13.59
CA SER A 82 12.01 -2.94 13.83
C SER A 82 11.81 -1.63 13.05
N SER A 83 11.18 -1.71 11.88
CA SER A 83 10.83 -0.60 10.97
C SER A 83 9.66 0.27 11.47
N ARG A 84 8.96 -0.17 12.53
CA ARG A 84 7.77 0.46 13.08
C ARG A 84 8.04 1.83 13.73
N LYS A 85 9.27 2.07 14.22
CA LYS A 85 9.65 3.35 14.87
C LYS A 85 9.51 4.57 13.95
N TRP A 86 9.70 4.40 12.64
CA TRP A 86 9.62 5.49 11.66
C TRP A 86 8.51 5.30 10.64
N PHE A 87 7.78 4.18 10.70
CA PHE A 87 6.71 3.83 9.77
C PHE A 87 5.66 4.95 9.62
N ASN A 88 5.09 5.44 10.73
CA ASN A 88 4.07 6.49 10.67
C ASN A 88 4.60 7.77 9.99
N ARG A 89 5.85 8.15 10.28
CA ARG A 89 6.50 9.30 9.65
C ARG A 89 6.68 9.07 8.14
N ARG A 90 7.15 7.89 7.72
CA ARG A 90 7.30 7.53 6.31
C ARG A 90 5.98 7.58 5.56
N MET A 91 4.93 6.95 6.09
CA MET A 91 3.61 6.97 5.46
C MET A 91 3.04 8.39 5.34
N PHE A 92 3.24 9.23 6.35
CA PHE A 92 2.87 10.64 6.27
C PHE A 92 3.66 11.39 5.20
N THR A 93 4.98 11.20 5.14
CA THR A 93 5.83 11.81 4.10
C THR A 93 5.39 11.41 2.70
N TYR A 94 5.17 10.11 2.46
CA TYR A 94 4.71 9.62 1.17
C TYR A 94 3.36 10.23 0.80
N PHE A 95 2.39 10.19 1.71
CA PHE A 95 1.09 10.80 1.50
C PHE A 95 1.21 12.29 1.13
N ALA A 96 1.98 13.05 1.91
CA ALA A 96 2.14 14.49 1.69
C ALA A 96 2.77 14.79 0.32
N ARG A 97 3.84 14.08 -0.05
CA ARG A 97 4.54 14.30 -1.33
C ARG A 97 3.72 13.87 -2.54
N PHE A 98 3.01 12.75 -2.44
CA PHE A 98 2.07 12.35 -3.49
C PHE A 98 0.93 13.37 -3.64
N HIS A 99 0.41 13.86 -2.52
CA HIS A 99 -0.68 14.83 -2.53
C HIS A 99 -0.22 16.16 -3.13
N GLU A 100 0.97 16.63 -2.76
CA GLU A 100 1.59 17.84 -3.30
C GLU A 100 1.83 17.73 -4.81
N LYS A 101 2.38 16.61 -5.28
CA LYS A 101 2.74 16.44 -6.69
C LYS A 101 1.54 16.28 -7.62
N PHE A 102 0.56 15.47 -7.22
CA PHE A 102 -0.52 15.06 -8.12
C PHE A 102 -1.87 15.70 -7.82
N VAL A 103 -2.09 16.19 -6.59
CA VAL A 103 -3.35 16.81 -6.16
C VAL A 103 -4.55 15.87 -6.38
N LEU A 104 -4.33 14.57 -6.16
CA LEU A 104 -5.35 13.52 -6.22
C LEU A 104 -5.60 12.93 -4.83
N PRO A 105 -6.80 12.36 -4.57
CA PRO A 105 -7.05 11.58 -3.37
C PRO A 105 -6.07 10.41 -3.26
N ILE A 106 -5.55 10.18 -2.06
CA ILE A 106 -4.61 9.09 -1.77
C ILE A 106 -5.17 8.23 -0.64
N TYR A 107 -5.25 6.93 -0.90
CA TYR A 107 -5.76 5.91 0.01
C TYR A 107 -4.61 5.00 0.44
N PRO A 108 -4.04 5.21 1.64
CA PRO A 108 -2.98 4.35 2.14
C PRO A 108 -3.54 2.99 2.60
N ILE A 109 -2.93 1.90 2.14
CA ILE A 109 -3.17 0.52 2.60
C ILE A 109 -1.86 -0.01 3.17
N VAL A 110 -1.92 -0.58 4.36
CA VAL A 110 -0.73 -1.08 5.05
C VAL A 110 -0.93 -2.53 5.42
N ILE A 111 -0.01 -3.39 4.97
CA ILE A 111 -0.03 -4.82 5.21
C ILE A 111 1.13 -5.17 6.12
N PHE A 112 0.83 -5.75 7.29
CA PHE A 112 1.85 -6.22 8.22
C PHE A 112 1.98 -7.74 8.13
N SER A 113 3.18 -8.25 7.84
CA SER A 113 3.50 -9.66 7.99
C SER A 113 4.14 -9.91 9.36
N TYR A 114 3.60 -10.85 10.13
CA TYR A 114 4.14 -11.22 11.45
C TYR A 114 4.81 -12.59 11.38
N SER A 115 6.10 -12.66 11.65
CA SER A 115 6.80 -13.93 11.87
C SER A 115 6.58 -14.40 13.31
N SER A 116 5.86 -15.50 13.49
CA SER A 116 5.63 -16.26 14.75
C SER A 116 4.37 -15.95 15.57
N GLN A 117 3.82 -17.04 16.12
CA GLN A 117 2.56 -17.17 16.84
C GLN A 117 2.51 -16.30 18.11
N LYS A 118 2.16 -15.02 17.96
CA LYS A 118 1.44 -14.30 19.01
C LYS A 118 0.05 -14.00 18.48
N LYS A 119 -0.90 -14.90 18.78
CA LYS A 119 -2.33 -14.57 18.86
C LYS A 119 -2.50 -13.56 19.99
N LYS A 120 -2.06 -12.32 19.78
CA LYS A 120 -2.70 -11.20 20.46
C LYS A 120 -3.97 -10.94 19.67
N GLN A 121 -5.07 -11.29 20.31
CA GLN A 121 -6.41 -10.84 19.97
C GLN A 121 -6.34 -9.36 19.62
N LEU A 122 -6.28 -9.05 18.34
CA LEU A 122 -6.67 -7.75 17.79
C LEU A 122 -7.97 -7.97 17.04
N VAL A 123 -8.96 -8.52 17.76
CA VAL A 123 -10.35 -8.15 17.48
C VAL A 123 -10.53 -6.76 18.08
N SER A 124 -9.97 -5.76 17.39
CA SER A 124 -10.38 -4.37 17.57
C SER A 124 -10.28 -3.66 16.22
N MET A 125 -11.15 -4.08 15.29
CA MET A 125 -12.13 -3.22 14.59
C MET A 125 -11.72 -1.83 14.03
N TRP A 126 -10.45 -1.42 14.00
CA TRP A 126 -10.02 -0.09 13.51
C TRP A 126 -8.57 0.00 13.01
N SER A 127 -7.88 -1.10 12.65
CA SER A 127 -6.46 -1.03 12.22
C SER A 127 -6.22 -1.08 10.71
N ILE A 128 -7.27 -1.05 9.88
CA ILE A 128 -7.12 -0.86 8.42
C ILE A 128 -7.77 0.44 7.91
N LEU A 129 -8.48 1.18 8.76
CA LEU A 129 -9.11 2.41 8.31
C LEU A 129 -8.30 3.64 8.72
N LEU A 130 -7.34 4.01 7.87
CA LEU A 130 -7.08 5.43 7.64
C LEU A 130 -7.28 5.72 6.15
N ILE A 131 -8.50 5.46 5.66
CA ILE A 131 -9.10 6.34 4.67
C ILE A 131 -9.27 7.68 5.40
N LEU A 132 -8.19 8.46 5.47
CA LEU A 132 -8.31 9.87 5.85
C LEU A 132 -9.19 10.48 4.77
N ARG A 133 -10.48 10.62 5.09
CA ARG A 133 -11.34 11.64 4.50
C ARG A 133 -10.74 12.99 4.88
N CYS A 134 -9.70 13.40 4.19
CA CYS A 134 -9.54 14.81 3.86
C CYS A 134 -10.40 15.10 2.63
#